data_AF-A0A532E771-F1
#
_entry.id   AF-A0A532E771-F1
#
_cell.length_a   1.000
_cell.length_b   1.000
_cell.length_c   1.000
_cell.angle_alpha   90.00
_cell.angle_beta   90.00
_cell.angle_gamma   90.00
#
_symmetry.space_group_name_H-M   'P 1'
#
loop_
_entity.id
_entity.type
_entity.pdbx_description
1 polymer ?
#
loop_
_entity_poly.entity_id
_entity_poly.type
_entity_poly.pdbx_seq_one_letter_code
_entity_poly.pdbx_strand_id
1 'polypeptide(L)' 'MYSYVSLTTGERAIVSVINSGKLHQPIVTITHDPSGEPYIVPLVIDLANQDTEAPPRGIRSVLGTIPAEFERAFH' A
#
# COMPACT_ATOMS: atom_id res chain seq x y z
N MET A 1 13.79 2.37 -2.26
CA MET A 1 12.92 2.17 -3.43
C MET A 1 11.51 2.12 -2.90
N TYR A 2 10.70 3.13 -3.21
CA TYR A 2 9.29 3.16 -2.91
C TYR A 2 8.54 2.75 -4.18
N SER A 3 7.60 1.80 -4.07
CA SER A 3 6.82 1.33 -5.21
C SER A 3 5.36 1.68 -4.98
N TYR A 4 4.70 2.25 -5.99
CA TYR A 4 3.25 2.44 -5.98
C TYR A 4 2.57 1.17 -6.49
N VAL A 5 1.58 0.66 -5.75
CA VAL A 5 0.97 -0.66 -5.99
C VAL A 5 -0.55 -0.60 -5.90
N SER A 6 -1.21 -1.51 -6.62
CA SER A 6 -2.61 -1.86 -6.38
C SER A 6 -2.70 -3.07 -5.45
N LEU A 7 -3.68 -3.05 -4.55
CA LEU A 7 -3.97 -4.17 -3.67
C LEU A 7 -5.10 -5.05 -4.23
N THR A 8 -5.22 -6.27 -3.72
CA THR A 8 -6.29 -7.23 -4.08
C THR A 8 -7.70 -6.68 -3.85
N THR A 9 -7.85 -5.77 -2.90
CA THR A 9 -9.08 -5.04 -2.57
C THR A 9 -9.42 -3.90 -3.55
N GLY A 10 -8.51 -3.57 -4.48
CA GLY A 10 -8.64 -2.43 -5.40
C GLY A 10 -8.04 -1.12 -4.87
N GLU A 11 -7.71 -1.06 -3.58
CA GLU A 11 -7.01 0.07 -2.95
C GLU A 11 -5.65 0.32 -3.62
N ARG A 12 -5.15 1.55 -3.52
CA ARG A 12 -3.80 1.91 -3.98
C ARG A 12 -2.92 2.30 -2.81
N ALA A 13 -1.67 1.85 -2.84
CA ALA A 13 -0.76 1.99 -1.72
C ALA A 13 0.68 2.24 -2.15
N ILE A 14 1.45 2.82 -1.24
CA ILE A 14 2.90 3.01 -1.39
C ILE A 14 3.60 2.00 -0.49
N VAL A 15 4.51 1.21 -1.05
CA VAL A 15 5.36 0.30 -0.28
C VAL A 15 6.40 1.11 0.48
N SER A 16 6.36 1.05 1.81
CA SER A 16 7.25 1.81 2.69
C SER A 16 8.39 0.96 3.24
N VAL A 17 8.14 -0.31 3.59
CA VAL A 17 9.16 -1.21 4.15
C VAL A 17 9.06 -2.58 3.52
N ILE A 18 10.16 -3.07 2.95
CA ILE A 18 10.28 -4.46 2.48
C ILE A 18 10.52 -5.36 3.69
N ASN A 19 9.66 -6.36 3.86
CA ASN A 19 9.85 -7.41 4.86
C ASN A 19 10.74 -8.51 4.28
N SER A 20 12.04 -8.53 4.64
CA SER A 20 13.00 -9.50 4.11
C SER A 20 12.68 -10.95 4.49
N GLY A 21 11.95 -11.18 5.58
CA GLY A 21 11.49 -12.51 5.99
C GLY A 21 10.21 -12.96 5.27
N LYS A 22 9.50 -12.04 4.62
CA LYS A 22 8.25 -12.29 3.89
C LYS A 22 8.13 -11.32 2.71
N LEU A 23 8.95 -11.53 1.67
CA LEU A 23 9.18 -10.58 0.57
C LEU A 23 7.90 -10.05 -0.12
N HIS A 24 6.82 -10.83 -0.14
CA HIS A 24 5.54 -10.44 -0.76
C HIS A 24 4.55 -9.76 0.20
N GLN A 25 4.93 -9.57 1.47
CA GLN A 25 4.10 -8.99 2.52
C GLN A 25 4.82 -7.80 3.18
N PRO A 26 5.09 -6.71 2.43
CA PRO A 26 5.68 -5.50 2.99
C PRO A 26 4.69 -4.72 3.87
N ILE A 27 5.22 -3.70 4.55
CA ILE A 27 4.38 -2.64 5.12
C ILE A 27 4.06 -1.65 4.01
N VAL A 28 2.78 -1.26 3.93
CA VAL A 28 2.28 -0.32 2.93
C VAL A 28 1.50 0.82 3.57
N THR A 29 1.52 1.98 2.92
CA THR A 29 0.64 3.10 3.24
C THR A 29 -0.43 3.20 2.16
N ILE A 30 -1.67 2.86 2.50
CA ILE A 30 -2.83 2.97 1.63
C ILE A 30 -3.23 4.43 1.51
N THR A 31 -3.28 4.91 0.27
CA THR A 31 -3.52 6.31 -0.07
C THR A 31 -4.86 6.51 -0.75
N HIS A 32 -5.36 5.50 -1.47
CA HIS A 32 -6.63 5.58 -2.18
C HIS A 32 -7.49 4.36 -1.92
N ASP A 33 -8.80 4.57 -1.90
CA ASP A 33 -9.81 3.53 -1.77
C ASP A 33 -9.97 2.73 -3.08
N PRO A 34 -10.83 1.69 -3.11
CA PRO A 34 -11.06 0.90 -4.34
C PRO A 34 -11.68 1.68 -5.51
N SER A 35 -12.34 2.81 -5.26
CA SER A 35 -12.87 3.69 -6.30
C SER A 35 -11.80 4.63 -6.88
N GLY A 36 -10.64 4.72 -6.22
CA GLY A 36 -9.54 5.58 -6.60
C GLY A 36 -9.59 6.96 -5.95
N GLU A 37 -10.48 7.16 -4.98
CA GLU A 37 -10.56 8.40 -4.20
C GLU A 37 -9.51 8.41 -3.09
N PRO A 38 -8.83 9.54 -2.84
CA PRO A 38 -7.79 9.61 -1.83
C PRO A 38 -8.39 9.54 -0.42
N TYR A 39 -7.76 8.78 0.46
CA TYR A 39 -8.08 8.83 1.88
C TYR A 39 -7.62 10.16 2.49
N ILE A 40 -8.49 10.79 3.26
CA ILE A 40 -8.14 12.00 4.05
C ILE A 40 -7.01 11.68 5.03
N VAL A 41 -7.05 10.49 5.63
CA VAL A 41 -5.98 9.97 6.50
C VAL A 41 -5.50 8.64 5.91
N PRO A 42 -4.28 8.58 5.34
CA PRO A 42 -3.72 7.35 4.82
C PRO A 42 -3.61 6.26 5.90
N LEU A 43 -3.82 5.00 5.51
CA LEU A 43 -3.79 3.87 6.43
C LEU A 43 -2.46 3.13 6.30
N VAL A 44 -1.76 2.90 7.40
CA VAL A 44 -0.54 2.07 7.41
C VAL A 44 -0.92 0.64 7.78
N ILE A 45 -0.60 -0.32 6.91
CA ILE A 45 -0.91 -1.74 7.11
C ILE A 45 0.35 -2.57 6.92
N ASP A 46 0.60 -3.47 7.87
CA ASP A 46 1.56 -4.56 7.71
C ASP A 46 0.87 -5.73 7.00
N LEU A 47 1.22 -5.99 5.73
CA LEU A 47 0.63 -7.10 5.00
C LEU A 47 1.02 -8.46 5.58
N ALA A 48 2.03 -8.53 6.46
CA ALA A 48 2.44 -9.74 7.14
C ALA A 48 1.65 -10.04 8.42
N ASN A 49 0.89 -9.08 8.93
CA ASN A 49 0.13 -9.16 10.18
C ASN A 49 -1.19 -8.39 10.07
N GLN A 50 -2.11 -8.93 9.26
CA GLN A 50 -3.41 -8.32 9.02
C GLN A 50 -4.45 -8.84 10.02
N ASP A 51 -5.41 -7.97 10.34
CA ASP A 51 -6.59 -8.35 11.12
C ASP A 51 -7.37 -9.45 10.40
N THR A 52 -7.69 -10.53 11.10
CA THR A 52 -8.45 -11.67 10.57
C THR A 52 -9.90 -11.32 10.23
N GLU A 53 -10.44 -10.24 10.80
CA GLU A 53 -11.79 -9.77 10.53
C GLU A 53 -11.85 -8.81 9.32
N ALA A 54 -10.70 -8.29 8.86
CA ALA A 54 -10.62 -7.41 7.72
C ALA A 54 -10.49 -8.21 6.39
N PRO A 55 -10.93 -7.63 5.25
CA PRO A 55 -10.68 -8.24 3.95
C PRO A 55 -9.18 -8.44 3.72
N PRO A 56 -8.75 -9.63 3.25
CA PRO A 56 -7.33 -9.91 3.05
C PRO A 56 -6.76 -9.05 1.92
N ARG A 57 -5.67 -8.37 2.22
CA ARG A 57 -4.93 -7.51 1.30
C ARG A 57 -3.64 -8.18 0.86
N GLY A 58 -3.34 -8.11 -0.43
CA GLY A 58 -2.05 -8.47 -0.99
C GLY A 58 -1.70 -7.53 -2.12
N ILE A 59 -0.41 -7.46 -2.47
CA ILE A 59 0.01 -6.72 -3.66
C ILE A 59 -0.51 -7.46 -4.90
N ARG A 60 -1.31 -6.78 -5.70
CA ARG A 60 -1.84 -7.29 -6.97
C ARG A 60 -0.96 -6.91 -8.15
N SER A 61 -0.57 -5.64 -8.24
CA SER A 61 0.31 -5.16 -9.31
C SER A 61 1.08 -3.91 -8.90
N VAL A 62 2.20 -3.66 -9.56
CA VAL A 62 2.95 -2.41 -9.46
C VAL A 62 2.35 -1.41 -10.46
N LEU A 63 1.98 -0.22 -9.98
CA LEU A 63 1.37 0.86 -10.77
C LEU A 63 2.41 1.83 -11.36
N GLY A 64 3.67 1.74 -10.93
CA GLY A 64 4.76 2.57 -11.42
C GLY A 64 5.07 3.74 -10.49
N THR A 65 4.99 4.97 -11.03
CA THR A 65 5.40 6.20 -10.33
C THR A 65 4.44 6.56 -9.19
N ILE A 66 5.01 7.06 -8.10
CA ILE A 66 4.26 7.55 -6.94
C ILE A 66 3.59 8.88 -7.33
N PRO A 67 2.32 9.12 -6.94
CA PRO A 67 1.68 10.40 -7.18
C PRO A 67 2.44 11.56 -6.52
N ALA A 68 2.55 12.70 -7.20
CA ALA A 68 3.39 13.83 -6.80
C ALA A 68 3.06 14.39 -5.40
N GLU A 69 1.78 14.31 -5.01
CA GLU A 69 1.30 14.71 -3.69
C GLU A 69 1.92 13.89 -2.54
N PHE A 70 2.37 12.67 -2.82
CA PHE A 70 3.01 11.78 -1.85
C PHE A 70 4.53 11.78 -1.95
N GLU A 71 5.13 12.25 -3.06
CA GLU A 71 6.59 12.28 -3.22
C GLU A 71 7.29 12.98 -2.04
N ARG A 72 6.74 14.10 -1.55
CA ARG A 72 7.33 14.86 -0.42
C ARG A 72 7.25 14.16 0.93
N ALA A 73 6.26 13.28 1.13
CA ALA A 73 6.05 12.60 2.40
C ALA A 73 6.96 11.37 2.56
N PHE A 74 7.48 10.85 1.46
CA PHE A 74 8.29 9.63 1.42
C PHE A 74 9.74 9.88 0.96
N HIS A 75 10.20 11.15 0.92
CA HIS A 75 11.57 11.52 0.53
C HIS A 75 12.47 11.89 1.69
#